data_AF-A0A3D3E182-F1
#
_entry.id   AF-A0A3D3E182-F1
#
_cell.length_a   1.000
_cell.length_b   1.000
_cell.length_c   1.000
_cell.angle_alpha   90.00
_cell.angle_beta   90.00
_cell.angle_gamma   90.00
#
_symmetry.space_group_name_H-M   'P 1'
#
loop_
_entity.id
_entity.type
_entity.pdbx_description
1 polymer ?
#
loop_
_entity_poly.entity_id
_entity_poly.type
_entity_poly.pdbx_seq_one_letter_code
_entity_poly.pdbx_strand_id
1 'polypeptide(L)'
;GDAGSSRFFLSLEDSLMRIFMSDRIRKMMKALGMEKGESIEHRMVSNAIEKAQRKVEGRNFDIRKQLLEYDDVANDQRRVIYDQRNDIMASDDISDVVANIRHDVLQEVIDNHIPRQSLEEQWDISGLENELKSEFDLD
;
A
#
# COMPACT_ATOMS: atom_id res chain seq x y z
N GLY A 1 -32.19 6.16 -27.75
CA GLY A 1 -31.00 6.89 -28.23
C GLY A 1 -31.45 8.28 -28.54
N ASP A 2 -32.02 8.92 -27.52
CA ASP A 2 -32.97 9.99 -27.71
C ASP A 2 -32.21 11.31 -27.59
N ALA A 3 -32.74 12.37 -28.22
CA ALA A 3 -32.11 13.67 -28.14
C ALA A 3 -32.05 14.13 -26.67
N GLY A 4 -30.84 14.44 -26.20
CA GLY A 4 -30.58 14.88 -24.83
C GLY A 4 -29.37 15.79 -24.76
N SER A 5 -29.39 16.71 -23.79
CA SER A 5 -28.27 17.62 -23.53
C SER A 5 -28.06 17.77 -22.03
N SER A 6 -26.79 17.90 -21.62
CA SER A 6 -26.41 18.23 -20.25
C SER A 6 -25.69 19.58 -20.23
N ARG A 7 -25.99 20.40 -19.22
CA ARG A 7 -25.29 21.66 -18.96
C ARG A 7 -24.82 21.68 -17.51
N PHE A 8 -23.57 22.06 -17.31
CA PHE A 8 -22.96 22.20 -15.99
C PHE A 8 -22.68 23.67 -15.72
N PHE A 9 -22.96 24.11 -14.49
CA PHE A 9 -22.70 25.46 -14.02
C PHE A 9 -21.62 25.39 -12.94
N LEU A 10 -20.65 26.31 -12.99
CA LEU A 10 -19.59 26.43 -12.00
C LEU A 10 -19.45 27.88 -11.55
N SER A 11 -19.16 28.07 -10.27
CA SER A 11 -18.78 29.37 -9.71
C SER A 11 -17.26 29.50 -9.65
N LEU A 12 -16.76 30.74 -9.78
CA LEU A 12 -15.35 31.05 -9.55
C LEU A 12 -14.89 30.75 -8.11
N GLU A 13 -15.84 30.63 -7.19
CA GLU A 13 -15.58 30.34 -5.77
C GLU A 13 -15.51 28.84 -5.46
N ASP A 14 -15.91 27.98 -6.40
CA ASP A 14 -15.91 26.53 -6.24
C ASP A 14 -14.51 26.00 -5.96
N SER A 15 -14.44 24.93 -5.18
CA SER A 15 -13.18 24.30 -4.76
C SER A 15 -12.29 23.90 -5.94
N LEU A 16 -12.86 23.36 -7.02
CA LEU A 16 -12.13 23.06 -8.26
C LEU A 16 -11.51 24.33 -8.88
N MET A 17 -12.33 25.38 -9.03
CA MET A 17 -11.88 26.63 -9.64
C MET A 17 -10.82 27.32 -8.79
N ARG A 18 -10.91 27.20 -7.46
CA ARG A 18 -9.94 27.74 -6.51
C ARG A 18 -8.56 27.08 -6.62
N ILE A 19 -8.51 25.78 -6.89
CA ILE A 19 -7.25 25.03 -7.00
C ILE A 19 -6.54 25.31 -8.33
N PHE A 20 -7.29 25.57 -9.41
CA PHE A 20 -6.74 25.60 -10.77
C PHE A 20 -6.82 26.93 -11.53
N MET A 21 -7.69 27.86 -11.14
CA MET A 21 -7.62 29.21 -11.69
C MET A 21 -6.43 29.94 -11.08
N SER A 22 -5.34 29.97 -11.84
CA SER A 22 -4.24 30.90 -11.59
C SER A 22 -4.76 32.34 -11.42
N ASP A 23 -4.09 33.13 -10.59
CA ASP A 23 -4.44 34.54 -10.37
C ASP A 23 -4.50 35.34 -11.67
N ARG A 24 -3.75 34.91 -12.69
CA ARG A 24 -3.77 35.49 -14.04
C ARG A 24 -5.11 35.28 -14.75
N ILE A 25 -5.68 34.07 -14.70
CA ILE A 25 -7.00 33.78 -15.29
C ILE A 25 -8.09 34.54 -14.52
N ARG A 26 -8.00 34.59 -13.19
CA ARG A 26 -8.92 35.37 -12.34
C ARG A 26 -8.89 36.87 -12.68
N LYS A 27 -7.69 37.45 -12.86
CA LYS A 27 -7.52 38.86 -13.27
C LYS A 27 -8.05 39.12 -14.68
N MET A 28 -7.83 38.21 -15.62
CA MET A 28 -8.34 38.32 -16.99
C MET A 28 -9.88 38.27 -17.03
N MET A 29 -10.50 37.36 -16.27
CA MET A 29 -11.97 37.27 -16.17
C MET A 29 -12.57 38.53 -15.53
N LYS A 30 -11.94 39.07 -14.48
CA LYS A 30 -12.35 40.36 -13.88
C LYS A 30 -12.21 41.54 -14.84
N ALA A 31 -11.15 41.57 -15.65
CA ALA A 31 -10.88 42.64 -16.61
C ALA A 31 -11.82 42.64 -17.83
N LEU A 32 -12.42 41.48 -18.16
CA LEU A 32 -13.43 41.34 -19.20
C LEU A 32 -14.81 41.90 -18.81
N GLY A 33 -14.95 42.52 -17.64
CA GLY A 33 -16.16 43.26 -17.27
C GLY A 33 -17.32 42.38 -16.85
N MET A 34 -17.06 41.31 -16.07
CA MET A 34 -18.13 40.47 -15.50
C MET A 34 -19.10 41.30 -14.66
N GLU A 35 -20.29 41.57 -15.19
CA GLU A 35 -21.41 42.06 -14.40
C GLU A 35 -22.04 40.92 -13.60
N LYS A 36 -22.56 41.21 -12.40
CA LYS A 36 -23.25 40.21 -11.57
C LYS A 36 -24.47 39.68 -12.32
N GLY A 37 -24.38 38.47 -12.88
CA GLY A 37 -25.48 37.79 -13.55
C GLY A 37 -25.17 37.27 -14.96
N GLU A 38 -24.02 37.61 -15.53
CA GLU A 38 -23.64 37.11 -16.86
C GLU A 38 -22.88 35.78 -16.81
N SER A 39 -23.35 34.81 -17.59
CA SER A 39 -22.71 33.51 -17.77
C SER A 39 -21.60 33.59 -18.81
N ILE A 40 -20.42 33.09 -18.46
CA ILE A 40 -19.32 32.95 -19.42
C ILE A 40 -19.41 31.57 -20.09
N GLU A 41 -19.79 31.54 -21.36
CA GLU A 41 -19.66 30.36 -22.21
C GLU A 41 -18.49 30.57 -23.19
N HIS A 42 -17.30 30.10 -22.82
CA HIS A 42 -16.12 30.19 -23.69
C HIS A 42 -15.35 28.88 -23.72
N ARG A 43 -15.08 28.35 -24.92
CA ARG A 43 -14.39 27.06 -25.14
C ARG A 43 -13.05 26.96 -24.39
N MET A 44 -12.33 28.08 -24.28
CA MET A 44 -11.07 28.14 -23.51
C MET A 44 -11.27 27.80 -22.02
N VAL A 45 -12.37 28.23 -21.41
CA VAL A 45 -12.67 27.98 -19.99
C VAL A 45 -13.07 26.52 -19.79
N SER A 46 -13.94 25.97 -20.66
CA SER A 46 -14.29 24.55 -20.62
C SER A 46 -13.06 23.64 -20.76
N ASN A 47 -12.16 23.94 -21.70
CA ASN A 47 -10.91 23.19 -21.88
C ASN A 47 -9.96 23.31 -20.68
N ALA A 48 -9.93 24.48 -20.02
CA ALA A 48 -9.12 24.67 -18.82
C ALA A 48 -9.66 23.86 -17.65
N ILE A 49 -10.98 23.79 -17.49
CA ILE A 49 -11.66 22.96 -16.47
C ILE A 49 -11.40 21.47 -16.73
N GLU A 50 -11.50 21.01 -17.98
CA GLU A 50 -11.19 19.62 -18.34
C GLU A 50 -9.74 19.24 -17.99
N LYS A 51 -8.78 20.11 -18.32
CA LYS A 51 -7.36 19.90 -17.97
C LYS A 51 -7.14 19.86 -16.46
N ALA A 52 -7.82 20.74 -15.72
CA ALA A 52 -7.78 20.75 -14.26
C ALA A 52 -8.31 19.44 -13.68
N GLN A 53 -9.48 18.98 -14.15
CA GLN A 53 -10.07 17.71 -13.73
C GLN A 53 -9.15 16.52 -14.01
N ARG A 54 -8.61 16.40 -15.23
CA ARG A 54 -7.62 15.35 -15.56
C ARG A 54 -6.42 15.35 -14.62
N LYS A 55 -5.96 16.52 -14.18
CA LYS A 55 -4.85 16.64 -13.23
C LYS A 55 -5.24 16.22 -11.81
N VAL A 56 -6.47 16.49 -11.37
CA VAL A 56 -7.00 15.98 -10.08
C VAL A 56 -7.11 14.47 -10.11
N GLU A 57 -7.71 13.93 -11.18
CA GLU A 57 -7.85 12.49 -11.38
C GLU A 57 -6.49 11.80 -11.41
N GLY A 58 -5.51 12.36 -12.14
CA GLY A 58 -4.14 11.87 -12.15
C GLY A 58 -3.52 11.82 -10.75
N ARG A 59 -3.63 12.92 -9.98
CA ARG A 59 -3.13 12.94 -8.60
C ARG A 59 -3.82 11.91 -7.70
N ASN A 60 -5.14 11.77 -7.82
CA ASN A 60 -5.90 10.78 -7.04
C ASN A 60 -5.51 9.35 -7.44
N PHE A 61 -5.27 9.12 -8.72
CA PHE A 61 -4.78 7.85 -9.25
C PHE A 61 -3.40 7.53 -8.68
N ASP A 62 -2.46 8.49 -8.68
CA ASP A 62 -1.12 8.29 -8.14
C ASP A 62 -1.15 7.94 -6.65
N ILE A 63 -1.96 8.67 -5.85
CA ILE A 63 -2.15 8.37 -4.43
C ILE A 63 -2.71 6.95 -4.24
N ARG A 64 -3.73 6.58 -5.03
CA ARG A 64 -4.32 5.24 -4.95
C ARG A 64 -3.33 4.17 -5.38
N LYS A 65 -2.53 4.42 -6.40
CA LYS A 65 -1.49 3.50 -6.87
C LYS A 65 -0.49 3.22 -5.75
N GLN A 66 -0.03 4.26 -5.05
CA GLN A 66 0.88 4.09 -3.92
C GLN A 66 0.25 3.25 -2.79
N LEU A 67 -1.03 3.46 -2.47
CA LEU A 67 -1.73 2.62 -1.50
C LEU A 67 -1.86 1.17 -1.97
N LEU A 68 -2.16 0.95 -3.25
CA LEU A 68 -2.23 -0.38 -3.84
C LEU A 68 -0.86 -1.10 -3.80
N GLU A 69 0.25 -0.39 -3.97
CA GLU A 69 1.59 -0.98 -3.85
C GLU A 69 1.84 -1.53 -2.42
N TYR A 70 1.33 -0.87 -1.37
CA TYR A 70 1.38 -1.42 -0.01
C TYR A 70 0.43 -2.62 0.16
N ASP A 71 -0.76 -2.54 -0.43
CA ASP A 71 -1.73 -3.65 -0.40
C ASP A 71 -1.19 -4.88 -1.13
N ASP A 72 -0.43 -4.69 -2.22
CA ASP A 72 0.18 -5.77 -3.00
C ASP A 72 1.19 -6.55 -2.14
N VAL A 73 2.02 -5.87 -1.34
CA VAL A 73 2.94 -6.55 -0.41
C VAL A 73 2.17 -7.37 0.62
N ALA A 74 1.12 -6.79 1.23
CA ALA A 74 0.29 -7.50 2.20
C ALA A 74 -0.45 -8.69 1.57
N ASN A 75 -0.87 -8.54 0.31
CA ASN A 75 -1.57 -9.58 -0.44
C ASN A 75 -0.62 -10.72 -0.85
N ASP A 76 0.60 -10.42 -1.27
CA ASP A 76 1.62 -11.42 -1.60
C ASP A 76 1.99 -12.25 -0.37
N GLN A 77 2.20 -11.61 0.78
CA GLN A 77 2.40 -12.30 2.05
C GLN A 77 1.20 -13.21 2.39
N ARG A 78 -0.02 -12.69 2.28
CA ARG A 78 -1.25 -13.46 2.54
C ARG A 78 -1.35 -14.68 1.64
N ARG A 79 -1.04 -14.53 0.34
CA ARG A 79 -1.08 -15.64 -0.62
C ARG A 79 -0.13 -16.75 -0.20
N VAL A 80 1.14 -16.43 0.07
CA VAL A 80 2.14 -17.42 0.49
C VAL A 80 1.70 -18.18 1.74
N ILE A 81 1.20 -17.48 2.76
CA ILE A 81 0.73 -18.11 4.00
C ILE A 81 -0.50 -18.98 3.76
N TYR A 82 -1.45 -18.53 2.93
CA TYR A 82 -2.65 -19.29 2.64
C TYR A 82 -2.36 -20.52 1.78
N ASP A 83 -1.43 -20.42 0.84
CA ASP A 83 -0.97 -21.55 0.03
C ASP A 83 -0.34 -22.61 0.96
N GLN A 84 0.62 -22.22 1.81
CA GLN A 84 1.23 -23.13 2.79
C GLN A 84 0.19 -23.74 3.75
N ARG A 85 -0.76 -22.94 4.23
CA ARG A 85 -1.85 -23.42 5.10
C ARG A 85 -2.72 -24.45 4.37
N ASN A 86 -3.07 -24.19 3.11
CA ASN A 86 -3.89 -25.09 2.32
C ASN A 86 -3.17 -26.41 2.06
N ASP A 87 -1.87 -26.36 1.76
CA ASP A 87 -1.04 -27.56 1.57
C ASP A 87 -1.01 -28.42 2.85
N ILE A 88 -0.80 -27.80 4.02
CA ILE A 88 -0.83 -28.49 5.32
C ILE A 88 -2.21 -29.10 5.59
N MET A 89 -3.29 -28.36 5.36
CA MET A 89 -4.66 -28.84 5.60
C MET A 89 -5.09 -29.96 4.64
N ALA A 90 -4.52 -29.99 3.43
CA ALA A 90 -4.82 -31.00 2.43
C ALA A 90 -3.95 -32.26 2.57
N SER A 91 -2.87 -32.20 3.34
CA SER A 91 -1.99 -33.34 3.57
C SER A 91 -2.55 -34.29 4.63
N ASP A 92 -2.50 -35.59 4.34
CA ASP A 92 -2.84 -36.63 5.32
C ASP A 92 -1.71 -36.84 6.35
N ASP A 93 -0.47 -36.48 6.00
CA ASP A 93 0.71 -36.59 6.86
C ASP A 93 1.61 -35.36 6.70
N ILE A 94 2.05 -34.80 7.82
CA ILE A 94 2.95 -33.64 7.88
C ILE A 94 4.24 -33.93 8.65
N SER A 95 4.52 -35.21 8.95
CA SER A 95 5.66 -35.63 9.77
C SER A 95 6.99 -35.14 9.22
N ASP A 96 7.19 -35.17 7.90
CA ASP A 96 8.41 -34.66 7.25
C ASP A 96 8.54 -33.14 7.39
N VAL A 97 7.43 -32.41 7.26
CA VAL A 97 7.41 -30.95 7.44
C VAL A 97 7.78 -30.59 8.87
N VAL A 98 7.18 -31.27 9.84
CA VAL A 98 7.48 -31.08 11.27
C VAL A 98 8.92 -31.47 11.58
N ALA A 99 9.44 -32.56 11.00
CA ALA A 99 10.81 -33.01 11.22
C ALA A 99 11.84 -32.00 10.70
N ASN A 100 11.60 -31.42 9.53
CA ASN A 100 12.45 -30.38 8.96
C ASN A 100 12.42 -29.11 9.81
N ILE A 101 11.23 -28.61 10.15
CA ILE A 101 11.10 -27.41 11.00
C ILE A 101 11.77 -27.62 12.36
N ARG A 102 11.58 -28.80 12.98
CA ARG A 102 12.24 -29.14 14.25
C ARG A 102 13.77 -29.12 14.11
N HIS A 103 14.31 -29.64 13.01
CA HIS A 103 15.75 -29.60 12.77
C HIS A 103 16.25 -28.16 12.66
N ASP A 104 15.57 -27.33 11.88
CA ASP A 104 15.94 -25.92 11.68
C ASP A 104 15.90 -25.13 13.00
N VAL A 105 14.81 -25.28 13.78
CA VAL A 105 14.64 -24.60 15.07
C VAL A 105 15.70 -25.04 16.08
N LEU A 106 15.93 -26.36 16.23
CA LEU A 106 16.97 -26.84 17.15
C LEU A 106 18.36 -26.38 16.73
N GLN A 107 18.63 -26.32 15.43
CA GLN A 107 19.91 -25.85 14.94
C GLN A 107 20.11 -24.36 15.22
N GLU A 108 19.08 -23.54 15.10
CA GLU A 108 19.13 -22.12 15.47
C GLU A 108 19.37 -21.93 16.97
N VAL A 109 18.67 -22.68 17.82
CA VAL A 109 18.88 -22.66 19.28
C VAL A 109 20.31 -23.06 19.61
N ILE A 110 20.83 -24.14 19.02
CA ILE A 110 22.22 -24.55 19.22
C ILE A 110 23.19 -23.46 18.75
N ASP A 111 22.99 -22.91 17.56
CA ASP A 111 23.88 -21.89 16.99
C ASP A 111 23.93 -20.60 17.83
N ASN A 112 22.87 -20.28 18.58
CA ASN A 112 22.81 -19.14 19.50
C ASN A 112 23.69 -19.31 20.74
N HIS A 113 23.88 -20.55 21.22
CA HIS A 113 24.69 -20.87 22.41
C HIS A 113 26.07 -21.45 22.10
N ILE A 114 26.19 -22.09 20.93
CA ILE A 114 27.40 -22.75 20.43
C ILE A 114 27.67 -22.16 19.04
N PRO A 115 28.46 -21.07 18.97
CA PRO A 115 28.72 -20.41 17.69
C PRO A 115 29.43 -21.36 16.72
N ARG A 116 29.08 -21.28 15.43
CA ARG A 116 29.68 -22.15 14.41
C ARG A 116 31.19 -21.98 14.36
N GLN A 117 31.92 -23.10 14.29
CA GLN A 117 33.39 -23.14 14.23
C GLN A 117 34.08 -22.48 15.43
N SER A 118 33.43 -22.42 16.59
CA SER A 118 33.99 -21.89 17.82
C SER A 118 34.79 -22.91 18.62
N LEU A 119 35.60 -22.40 19.56
CA LEU A 119 36.24 -23.21 20.59
C LEU A 119 35.26 -23.49 21.73
N GLU A 120 35.47 -24.61 22.43
CA GLU A 120 34.63 -25.04 23.56
C GLU A 120 34.50 -23.97 24.66
N GLU A 121 35.53 -23.15 24.85
CA GLU A 121 35.55 -22.05 25.84
C GLU A 121 34.52 -20.95 25.53
N GLN A 122 34.00 -20.91 24.31
CA GLN A 122 33.01 -19.94 23.84
C GLN A 122 31.58 -20.49 23.91
N TRP A 123 31.40 -21.73 24.34
CA TRP A 123 30.10 -22.38 24.41
C TRP A 123 29.37 -22.00 25.69
N ASP A 124 28.10 -21.62 25.59
CA ASP A 124 27.23 -21.45 26.75
C ASP A 124 26.35 -22.69 26.94
N ILE A 125 26.95 -23.74 27.51
CA ILE A 125 26.24 -25.02 27.72
C ILE A 125 25.13 -24.87 28.76
N SER A 126 25.36 -24.12 29.84
CA SER A 126 24.34 -23.87 30.84
C SER A 126 23.18 -23.04 30.29
N GLY A 127 23.45 -22.06 29.42
CA GLY A 127 22.42 -21.34 28.68
C GLY A 127 21.59 -22.26 27.80
N LEU A 128 22.25 -23.11 27.01
CA LEU A 128 21.59 -24.06 26.13
C LEU A 128 20.71 -25.07 26.89
N GLU A 129 21.22 -25.68 27.96
CA GLU A 129 20.46 -26.63 28.80
C GLU A 129 19.21 -25.97 29.40
N ASN A 130 19.33 -24.73 29.86
CA ASN A 130 18.19 -24.00 30.42
C ASN A 130 17.14 -23.70 29.35
N GLU A 131 17.53 -23.28 28.15
CA GLU A 131 16.61 -22.99 27.04
C GLU A 131 15.94 -24.26 26.51
N LEU A 132 16.69 -25.35 26.38
CA LEU A 132 16.15 -26.67 26.00
C LEU A 132 15.08 -27.14 26.99
N LYS A 133 15.34 -26.97 28.29
CA LYS A 133 14.39 -27.32 29.33
C LYS A 133 13.17 -26.40 29.35
N SER A 134 13.33 -25.08 29.16
CA SER A 134 12.23 -24.12 29.29
C SER A 134 11.31 -24.07 28.07
N GLU A 135 11.87 -24.15 26.86
CA GLU A 135 11.11 -23.97 25.61
C GLU A 135 10.66 -25.31 25.00
N PHE A 136 11.35 -26.41 25.31
CA PHE A 136 11.11 -27.70 24.66
C PHE A 136 10.84 -28.87 25.62
N ASP A 137 10.83 -28.65 26.95
CA ASP A 137 10.70 -29.70 27.98
C ASP A 137 11.70 -30.87 27.76
N LEU A 138 12.92 -30.55 27.28
CA LEU A 138 14.01 -31.50 27.08
C LEU A 138 14.95 -31.46 28.28
N ASP A 139 15.08 -32.60 28.96
CA ASP A 139 16.03 -32.84 30.07
C ASP A 139 17.39 -33.38 29.60
#